data_AF-A0A7C8MF25-F1
#
_entry.id   AF-A0A7C8MF25-F1
#
_cell.length_a   1.000
_cell.length_b   1.000
_cell.length_c   1.000
_cell.angle_alpha   90.00
_cell.angle_beta   90.00
_cell.angle_gamma   90.00
#
_symmetry.space_group_name_H-M   'P 1'
#
loop_
_entity.id
_entity.type
_entity.pdbx_description
1 polymer ?
#
loop_
_entity_poly.entity_id
_entity_poly.type
_entity_poly.pdbx_seq_one_letter_code
_entity_poly.pdbx_strand_id
1 'polypeptide(L)'
;DQAFRESLFDALADDEGAAYWEGVYGQPIHIYPDQKAGPDGKLERMSEEEYAEYVRKKMWEKSHEHILEEREAKERARKQRAQGARQWEEETARQEAEAADIRRQVRESLKRGEQRKRAREAEAAWTNYVQRWEELKANKHTSQAADVKASEMIPWPVVSGKRRDVSETNIEHFMQSSAPWKEDPATMLKVERVRWHPDKMQQRFGQHVDTQTMKSVTAVFQTIDRMWDESR
;
A
#
# COMPACT_ATOMS: atom_id res chain seq x y z
N ASP A 1 -8.44 -66.21 12.23
CA ASP A 1 -7.94 -66.33 13.62
C ASP A 1 -7.61 -65.01 14.31
N GLN A 2 -6.84 -64.08 13.71
CA GLN A 2 -6.46 -62.82 14.37
C GLN A 2 -7.62 -61.84 14.54
N ALA A 3 -8.40 -61.58 13.48
CA ALA A 3 -9.60 -60.74 13.53
C ALA A 3 -10.71 -61.32 14.44
N PHE A 4 -10.77 -62.65 14.58
CA PHE A 4 -11.67 -63.32 15.50
C PHE A 4 -11.26 -63.08 16.96
N ARG A 5 -9.97 -63.19 17.26
CA ARG A 5 -9.44 -62.88 18.60
C ARG A 5 -9.62 -61.41 18.95
N GLU A 6 -9.37 -60.52 18.00
CA GLU A 6 -9.59 -59.07 18.17
C GLU A 6 -11.06 -58.75 18.44
N SER A 7 -12.01 -59.34 17.70
CA SER A 7 -13.45 -59.19 17.97
C SER A 7 -13.89 -59.75 19.32
N LEU A 8 -13.21 -60.78 19.83
CA LEU A 8 -13.51 -61.41 21.13
C LEU A 8 -12.95 -60.58 22.29
N PHE A 9 -11.79 -59.95 22.11
CA PHE A 9 -11.22 -59.03 23.09
C PHE A 9 -11.95 -57.68 23.12
N ASP A 10 -12.48 -57.23 21.98
CA ASP A 10 -13.31 -56.01 21.89
C ASP A 10 -14.66 -56.19 22.61
N ALA A 11 -15.27 -57.38 22.47
CA ALA A 11 -16.52 -57.72 23.17
C ALA A 11 -16.33 -58.01 24.67
N LEU A 12 -15.12 -58.28 25.14
CA LEU A 12 -14.80 -58.46 26.57
C LEU A 12 -14.53 -57.12 27.29
N ALA A 13 -14.39 -56.03 26.54
CA ALA A 13 -14.21 -54.68 27.05
C ALA A 13 -15.55 -53.96 27.31
N ASP A 14 -16.68 -54.56 26.91
CA ASP A 14 -18.04 -54.05 27.07
C ASP A 14 -18.90 -55.11 27.78
N ASP A 15 -19.51 -54.76 28.91
CA ASP A 15 -20.25 -55.70 29.76
C ASP A 15 -21.47 -56.31 29.04
N GLU A 16 -22.00 -55.64 28.01
CA GLU A 16 -23.07 -56.16 27.15
C GLU A 16 -22.57 -57.18 26.11
N GLY A 17 -21.32 -57.06 25.66
CA GLY A 17 -20.70 -57.98 24.69
C GLY A 17 -20.38 -59.35 25.30
N ALA A 18 -20.03 -59.39 26.59
CA ALA A 18 -19.76 -60.62 27.32
C ALA A 18 -21.00 -61.55 27.40
N ALA A 19 -22.19 -60.99 27.58
CA ALA A 19 -23.45 -61.75 27.65
C ALA A 19 -23.86 -62.38 26.30
N TYR A 20 -23.52 -61.73 25.18
CA TYR A 20 -23.77 -62.28 23.83
C TYR A 20 -22.97 -63.56 23.58
N TRP A 21 -21.71 -63.61 24.03
CA TRP A 21 -20.84 -64.77 23.84
C TRP A 21 -21.08 -65.90 24.84
N GLU A 22 -21.64 -65.60 26.01
CA GLU A 22 -22.10 -66.60 26.99
C GLU A 22 -23.21 -67.51 26.42
N GLY A 23 -24.12 -66.93 25.63
CA GLY A 23 -25.19 -67.68 24.94
C GLY A 23 -24.72 -68.54 23.76
N VAL A 24 -23.58 -68.22 23.14
CA VAL A 24 -23.05 -68.93 21.96
C VAL A 24 -22.27 -70.19 22.36
N TYR A 25 -21.58 -70.19 23.50
CA TYR A 25 -20.69 -71.30 23.90
C TYR A 25 -21.15 -72.12 25.12
N GLY A 26 -22.22 -71.72 25.82
CA GLY A 26 -22.89 -72.58 26.82
C GLY A 26 -22.05 -73.00 28.02
N GLN A 27 -20.86 -72.41 28.21
CA GLN A 27 -20.02 -72.54 29.40
C GLN A 27 -19.59 -71.14 29.85
N PRO A 28 -19.55 -70.87 31.17
CA PRO A 28 -19.04 -69.61 31.68
C PRO A 28 -17.58 -69.44 31.23
N ILE A 29 -17.31 -68.42 30.39
CA ILE A 29 -15.96 -68.11 29.87
C ILE A 29 -15.07 -67.50 30.99
N HIS A 30 -15.55 -67.53 32.23
CA HIS A 30 -14.91 -66.98 33.42
C HIS A 30 -14.25 -68.04 34.31
N ILE A 31 -14.26 -69.32 33.92
CA ILE A 31 -13.55 -70.37 34.67
C ILE A 31 -12.13 -70.48 34.12
N TYR A 32 -11.24 -69.67 34.67
CA TYR A 32 -9.81 -69.81 34.41
C TYR A 32 -9.26 -71.02 35.19
N PRO A 33 -8.37 -71.82 34.60
CA PRO A 33 -7.66 -72.84 35.36
C PRO A 33 -6.85 -72.18 36.48
N ASP A 34 -6.96 -72.71 37.70
CA ASP A 34 -6.42 -72.15 38.94
C ASP A 34 -4.87 -72.17 39.02
N GLN A 35 -4.19 -72.61 37.96
CA GLN A 35 -2.72 -72.64 37.89
C GLN A 35 -2.20 -71.46 37.06
N LYS A 36 -1.76 -70.42 37.78
CA LYS A 36 -1.29 -69.14 37.24
C LYS A 36 0.22 -69.17 36.93
N ALA A 37 0.67 -70.09 36.08
CA ALA A 37 2.11 -70.29 35.83
C ALA A 37 2.76 -69.10 35.10
N GLY A 38 3.52 -68.28 35.84
CA GLY A 38 4.35 -67.19 35.31
C GLY A 38 5.84 -67.42 35.58
N PRO A 39 6.78 -66.94 34.73
CA PRO A 39 8.21 -67.25 34.84
C PRO A 39 8.87 -66.78 36.16
N ASP A 40 8.27 -65.79 36.84
CA ASP A 40 8.76 -65.25 38.13
C ASP A 40 7.91 -65.68 39.35
N GLY A 41 6.83 -66.45 39.16
CA GLY A 41 5.91 -66.87 40.24
C GLY A 41 5.18 -65.73 40.98
N LYS A 42 5.35 -64.46 40.56
CA LYS A 42 4.73 -63.28 41.21
C LYS A 42 3.23 -63.18 40.97
N LEU A 43 2.75 -63.62 39.80
CA LEU A 43 1.33 -63.61 39.45
C LEU A 43 0.52 -64.62 40.28
N GLU A 44 1.17 -65.66 40.81
CA GLU A 44 0.56 -66.69 41.65
C GLU A 44 0.24 -66.21 43.07
N ARG A 45 0.86 -65.11 43.51
CA ARG A 45 0.71 -64.54 44.87
C ARG A 45 -0.24 -63.35 44.95
N MET A 46 -0.71 -62.85 43.80
CA MET A 46 -1.61 -61.70 43.73
C MET A 46 -3.06 -62.16 43.93
N SER A 47 -3.86 -61.35 44.63
CA SER A 47 -5.30 -61.60 44.72
C SER A 47 -5.94 -61.49 43.32
N GLU A 48 -7.14 -62.05 43.14
CA GLU A 48 -7.85 -61.97 41.86
C GLU A 48 -8.11 -60.52 41.40
N GLU A 49 -8.31 -59.61 42.36
CA GLU A 49 -8.51 -58.17 42.12
C GLU A 49 -7.22 -57.49 41.63
N GLU A 50 -6.08 -57.80 42.26
CA GLU A 50 -4.78 -57.27 41.87
C GLU A 50 -4.34 -57.79 40.49
N TYR A 51 -4.70 -59.03 40.16
CA TYR A 51 -4.47 -59.59 38.83
C TYR A 51 -5.31 -58.88 37.77
N ALA A 52 -6.59 -58.60 38.05
CA ALA A 52 -7.48 -57.88 37.15
C ALA A 52 -7.00 -56.44 36.87
N GLU A 53 -6.48 -55.74 37.88
CA GLU A 53 -5.85 -54.42 37.71
C GLU A 53 -4.56 -54.48 36.89
N TYR A 54 -3.72 -55.49 37.15
CA TYR A 54 -2.49 -55.70 36.40
C TYR A 54 -2.76 -55.97 34.91
N VAL A 55 -3.74 -56.83 34.60
CA VAL A 55 -4.13 -57.13 33.21
C VAL A 55 -4.73 -55.90 32.54
N ARG A 56 -5.60 -55.13 33.21
CA ARG A 56 -6.13 -53.86 32.68
C ARG A 56 -5.01 -52.88 32.37
N LYS A 57 -4.04 -52.72 33.28
CA LYS A 57 -2.88 -51.86 33.07
C LYS A 57 -2.02 -52.33 31.89
N LYS A 58 -1.76 -53.63 31.77
CA LYS A 58 -0.96 -54.19 30.67
C LYS A 58 -1.65 -54.13 29.31
N MET A 59 -2.96 -54.35 29.27
CA MET A 59 -3.77 -54.16 28.07
C MET A 59 -3.83 -52.67 27.67
N TRP A 60 -3.94 -51.78 28.64
CA TRP A 60 -3.89 -50.34 28.40
C TRP A 60 -2.51 -49.91 27.85
N GLU A 61 -1.42 -50.35 28.46
CA GLU A 61 -0.04 -50.10 27.99
C GLU A 61 0.15 -50.57 26.53
N LYS A 62 -0.32 -51.78 26.20
CA LYS A 62 -0.18 -52.36 24.85
C LYS A 62 -1.08 -51.70 23.80
N SER A 63 -2.28 -51.25 24.18
CA SER A 63 -3.24 -50.61 23.27
C SER A 63 -2.95 -49.10 23.08
N HIS A 64 -2.47 -48.42 24.12
CA HIS A 64 -2.25 -46.98 24.11
C HIS A 64 -0.88 -46.55 23.57
N GLU A 65 0.08 -47.47 23.43
CA GLU A 65 1.39 -47.19 22.82
C GLU A 65 1.21 -46.62 21.40
N HIS A 66 0.41 -47.29 20.56
CA HIS A 66 0.12 -46.82 19.20
C HIS A 66 -0.73 -45.54 19.16
N ILE A 67 -1.64 -45.35 20.12
CA ILE A 67 -2.50 -44.16 20.20
C ILE A 67 -1.68 -42.92 20.62
N LEU A 68 -0.71 -43.09 21.51
CA LEU A 68 0.18 -42.02 21.95
C LEU A 68 1.15 -41.62 20.83
N GLU A 69 1.74 -42.59 20.13
CA GLU A 69 2.60 -42.34 18.97
C GLU A 69 1.86 -41.62 17.83
N GLU A 70 0.63 -42.04 17.51
CA GLU A 70 -0.17 -41.39 16.47
C GLU A 70 -0.58 -39.96 16.85
N ARG A 71 -0.96 -39.73 18.12
CA ARG A 71 -1.24 -38.39 18.64
C ARG A 71 -0.02 -37.49 18.60
N GLU A 72 1.15 -38.01 18.99
CA GLU A 72 2.40 -37.24 18.97
C GLU A 72 2.83 -36.92 17.53
N ALA A 73 2.73 -37.88 16.60
CA ALA A 73 3.00 -37.66 15.18
C ALA A 73 2.08 -36.58 14.59
N LYS A 74 0.79 -36.62 14.92
CA LYS A 74 -0.19 -35.62 14.50
C LYS A 74 0.09 -34.23 15.08
N GLU A 75 0.50 -34.15 16.34
CA GLU A 75 0.87 -32.87 16.96
C GLU A 75 2.15 -32.29 16.35
N ARG A 76 3.18 -33.12 16.11
CA ARG A 76 4.41 -32.71 15.42
C ARG A 76 4.11 -32.22 14.00
N ALA A 77 3.26 -32.91 13.24
CA ALA A 77 2.84 -32.48 11.90
C ALA A 77 2.08 -31.14 11.93
N ARG A 78 1.20 -30.94 12.91
CA ARG A 78 0.50 -29.65 13.10
C ARG A 78 1.46 -28.52 13.44
N LYS A 79 2.44 -28.76 14.33
CA LYS A 79 3.48 -27.78 14.68
C LYS A 79 4.34 -27.41 13.46
N GLN A 80 4.77 -28.39 12.66
CA GLN A 80 5.54 -28.13 11.45
C GLN A 80 4.75 -27.32 10.43
N ARG A 81 3.46 -27.64 10.19
CA ARG A 81 2.60 -26.85 9.30
C ARG A 81 2.39 -25.43 9.80
N ALA A 82 2.16 -25.25 11.11
CA ALA A 82 1.99 -23.94 11.71
C ALA A 82 3.27 -23.10 11.64
N GLN A 83 4.45 -23.72 11.82
CA GLN A 83 5.73 -23.04 11.66
C GLN A 83 5.99 -22.65 10.20
N GLY A 84 5.71 -23.54 9.24
CA GLY A 84 5.84 -23.24 7.81
C GLY A 84 4.89 -22.12 7.37
N ALA A 85 3.64 -22.12 7.84
CA ALA A 85 2.68 -21.05 7.54
C ALA A 85 3.16 -19.70 8.08
N ARG A 86 3.66 -19.65 9.32
CA ARG A 86 4.21 -18.43 9.92
C ARG A 86 5.41 -17.90 9.16
N GLN A 87 6.33 -18.78 8.75
CA GLN A 87 7.51 -18.38 7.97
C GLN A 87 7.10 -17.81 6.60
N TRP A 88 6.12 -18.43 5.95
CA TRP A 88 5.61 -17.95 4.67
C TRP A 88 4.87 -16.62 4.79
N GLU A 89 4.03 -16.44 5.82
CA GLU A 89 3.39 -15.17 6.14
C GLU A 89 4.43 -14.07 6.45
N GLU A 90 5.49 -14.40 7.19
CA GLU A 90 6.55 -13.44 7.49
C GLU A 90 7.34 -13.06 6.24
N GLU A 91 7.66 -14.02 5.37
CA GLU A 91 8.38 -13.77 4.12
C GLU A 91 7.54 -12.94 3.14
N THR A 92 6.27 -13.27 2.98
CA THR A 92 5.34 -12.49 2.15
C THR A 92 5.15 -11.08 2.70
N ALA A 93 4.98 -10.92 4.02
CA ALA A 93 4.89 -9.60 4.65
C ALA A 93 6.17 -8.76 4.45
N ARG A 94 7.36 -9.38 4.53
CA ARG A 94 8.63 -8.70 4.24
C ARG A 94 8.71 -8.25 2.78
N GLN A 95 8.37 -9.13 1.84
CA GLN A 95 8.36 -8.80 0.40
C GLN A 95 7.37 -7.68 0.08
N GLU A 96 6.18 -7.70 0.68
CA GLU A 96 5.20 -6.63 0.51
C GLU A 96 5.68 -5.30 1.09
N ALA A 97 6.33 -5.31 2.25
CA ALA A 97 6.92 -4.12 2.85
C ALA A 97 8.04 -3.52 1.96
N GLU A 98 8.94 -4.36 1.46
CA GLU A 98 9.99 -3.94 0.53
C GLU A 98 9.40 -3.36 -0.77
N ALA A 99 8.38 -4.02 -1.34
CA ALA A 99 7.69 -3.53 -2.53
C ALA A 99 6.99 -2.18 -2.28
N ALA A 100 6.38 -2.00 -1.10
CA ALA A 100 5.76 -0.74 -0.70
C ALA A 100 6.79 0.38 -0.55
N ASP A 101 7.95 0.09 0.03
CA ASP A 101 9.05 1.02 0.18
C ASP A 101 9.62 1.45 -1.18
N ILE A 102 9.85 0.51 -2.09
CA ILE A 102 10.28 0.80 -3.46
C ILE A 102 9.24 1.68 -4.17
N ARG A 103 7.95 1.35 -4.07
CA ARG A 103 6.87 2.17 -4.66
C ARG A 103 6.84 3.58 -4.08
N ARG A 104 7.08 3.75 -2.78
CA ARG A 104 7.19 5.06 -2.13
C ARG A 104 8.37 5.85 -2.70
N GLN A 105 9.55 5.25 -2.78
CA GLN A 105 10.75 5.89 -3.33
C GLN A 105 10.59 6.28 -4.80
N VAL A 106 9.95 5.42 -5.61
CA VAL A 106 9.63 5.72 -7.02
C VAL A 106 8.67 6.90 -7.11
N ARG A 107 7.60 6.93 -6.30
CA ARG A 107 6.66 8.06 -6.26
C ARG A 107 7.34 9.36 -5.83
N GLU A 108 8.21 9.31 -4.82
CA GLU A 108 8.96 10.49 -4.37
C GLU A 108 9.94 10.98 -5.45
N SER A 109 10.63 10.06 -6.12
CA SER A 109 11.52 10.37 -7.24
C SER A 109 10.76 11.00 -8.42
N LEU A 110 9.59 10.46 -8.76
CA LEU A 110 8.72 11.03 -9.80
C LEU A 110 8.22 12.42 -9.41
N LYS A 111 7.75 12.62 -8.17
CA LYS A 111 7.32 13.94 -7.68
C LYS A 111 8.45 14.97 -7.76
N ARG A 112 9.66 14.61 -7.33
CA ARG A 112 10.84 15.48 -7.43
C ARG A 112 11.20 15.76 -8.90
N GLY A 113 11.08 14.77 -9.78
CA GLY A 113 11.30 14.92 -11.22
C GLY A 113 10.30 15.88 -11.87
N GLU A 114 9.01 15.72 -11.58
CA GLU A 114 7.94 16.60 -12.06
C GLU A 114 8.11 18.04 -11.54
N GLN A 115 8.45 18.20 -10.26
CA GLN A 115 8.71 19.54 -9.69
C GLN A 115 9.89 20.23 -10.37
N ARG A 116 10.98 19.49 -10.62
CA ARG A 116 12.15 20.03 -11.36
C ARG A 116 11.80 20.39 -12.79
N LYS A 117 10.99 19.56 -13.46
CA LYS A 117 10.52 19.83 -14.83
C LYS A 117 9.65 21.09 -14.87
N ARG A 118 8.66 21.20 -13.96
CA ARG A 118 7.80 22.39 -13.85
C ARG A 118 8.59 23.66 -13.52
N ALA A 119 9.58 23.57 -12.62
CA ALA A 119 10.43 24.70 -12.29
C ALA A 119 11.26 25.16 -13.50
N ARG A 120 11.85 24.21 -14.26
CA ARG A 120 12.59 24.52 -15.50
C ARG A 120 11.68 25.09 -16.58
N GLU A 121 10.48 24.56 -16.75
CA GLU A 121 9.48 25.07 -17.68
C GLU A 121 9.04 26.49 -17.31
N ALA A 122 8.85 26.77 -16.02
CA ALA A 122 8.52 28.09 -15.52
C ALA A 122 9.67 29.09 -15.74
N GLU A 123 10.92 28.69 -15.48
CA GLU A 123 12.11 29.52 -15.73
C GLU A 123 12.32 29.79 -17.23
N ALA A 124 12.13 28.78 -18.08
CA ALA A 124 12.15 28.93 -19.53
C ALA A 124 11.00 29.85 -20.02
N ALA A 125 9.81 29.72 -19.44
CA ALA A 125 8.69 30.60 -19.75
C ALA A 125 8.97 32.05 -19.32
N TRP A 126 9.61 32.25 -18.17
CA TRP A 126 10.01 33.58 -17.66
C TRP A 126 11.05 34.25 -18.57
N THR A 127 12.10 33.53 -18.96
CA THR A 127 13.13 34.04 -19.88
C THR A 127 12.53 34.42 -21.23
N ASN A 128 11.67 33.55 -21.79
CA ASN A 128 10.93 33.85 -23.01
C ASN A 128 10.01 35.08 -22.85
N TYR A 129 9.34 35.23 -21.71
CA TYR A 129 8.50 36.39 -21.41
C TYR A 129 9.30 37.69 -21.43
N VAL A 130 10.44 37.73 -20.74
CA VAL A 130 11.33 38.90 -20.71
C VAL A 130 11.87 39.21 -22.11
N GLN A 131 12.33 38.19 -22.84
CA GLN A 131 12.84 38.35 -24.20
C GLN A 131 11.79 38.94 -25.13
N ARG A 132 10.56 38.42 -25.12
CA ARG A 132 9.47 38.97 -25.94
C ARG A 132 9.14 40.41 -25.56
N TRP A 133 9.20 40.76 -24.29
CA TRP A 133 9.05 42.15 -23.85
C TRP A 133 10.17 43.07 -24.35
N GLU A 134 11.42 42.58 -24.41
CA GLU A 134 12.55 43.31 -24.96
C GLU A 134 12.44 43.49 -26.47
N GLU A 135 12.07 42.43 -27.20
CA GLU A 135 11.80 42.47 -28.64
C GLU A 135 10.69 43.47 -28.97
N LEU A 136 9.63 43.52 -28.17
CA LEU A 136 8.55 44.51 -28.30
C LEU A 136 9.00 45.93 -28.00
N LYS A 137 9.92 46.11 -27.05
CA LYS A 137 10.49 47.42 -26.72
C LYS A 137 11.46 47.91 -27.80
N ALA A 138 12.19 46.99 -28.44
CA ALA A 138 13.07 47.28 -29.57
C ALA A 138 12.29 47.59 -30.85
N ASN A 139 11.23 46.82 -31.12
CA ASN A 139 10.35 47.00 -32.27
C ASN A 139 9.25 48.05 -31.97
N LYS A 140 9.68 49.29 -31.71
CA LYS A 140 8.80 50.47 -31.50
C LYS A 140 7.85 50.79 -32.68
N HIS A 141 8.01 50.12 -33.82
CA HIS A 141 7.22 50.28 -35.04
C HIS A 141 6.32 49.09 -35.40
N THR A 142 5.90 48.27 -34.43
CA THR A 142 4.93 47.19 -34.74
C THR A 142 3.49 47.69 -34.97
N SER A 143 3.32 48.98 -35.19
CA SER A 143 2.08 49.57 -35.68
C SER A 143 1.82 49.27 -37.17
N GLN A 144 2.77 48.64 -37.89
CA GLN A 144 2.72 48.44 -39.35
C GLN A 144 2.64 46.98 -39.83
N ALA A 145 2.76 45.98 -38.94
CA ALA A 145 2.60 44.57 -39.33
C ALA A 145 1.11 44.16 -39.24
N ALA A 146 0.35 44.54 -40.26
CA ALA A 146 -1.11 44.58 -40.31
C ALA A 146 -1.88 43.23 -40.25
N ASP A 147 -1.29 42.12 -39.81
CA ASP A 147 -1.97 40.81 -39.86
C ASP A 147 -1.80 39.90 -38.64
N VAL A 148 -1.01 40.27 -37.63
CA VAL A 148 -0.88 39.47 -36.41
C VAL A 148 -1.78 40.05 -35.32
N LYS A 149 -2.72 39.24 -34.81
CA LYS A 149 -3.62 39.65 -33.73
C LYS A 149 -2.80 40.17 -32.56
N ALA A 150 -3.11 41.37 -32.06
CA ALA A 150 -2.40 41.95 -30.91
C ALA A 150 -2.38 41.02 -29.68
N SER A 151 -3.37 40.13 -29.56
CA SER A 151 -3.43 39.09 -28.52
C SER A 151 -2.30 38.06 -28.58
N GLU A 152 -1.72 37.81 -29.76
CA GLU A 152 -0.60 36.87 -29.98
C GLU A 152 0.75 37.57 -29.84
N MET A 153 0.75 38.90 -29.99
CA MET A 153 1.92 39.72 -29.83
C MET A 153 2.21 40.03 -28.36
N ILE A 154 1.17 40.23 -27.54
CA ILE A 154 1.33 40.49 -26.11
C ILE A 154 1.87 39.22 -25.41
N PRO A 155 3.02 39.32 -24.70
CA PRO A 155 3.54 38.23 -23.90
C PRO A 155 2.74 38.16 -22.60
N TRP A 156 1.92 37.12 -22.46
CA TRP A 156 1.08 36.93 -21.28
C TRP A 156 1.90 36.35 -20.12
N PRO A 157 1.68 36.78 -18.87
CA PRO A 157 2.44 36.32 -17.71
C PRO A 157 1.88 34.98 -17.22
N VAL A 158 1.94 33.96 -18.07
CA VAL A 158 1.50 32.59 -17.80
C VAL A 158 2.47 31.63 -18.48
N VAL A 159 2.63 30.43 -17.92
CA VAL A 159 3.58 29.42 -18.44
C VAL A 159 3.32 29.07 -19.91
N SER A 160 2.07 29.13 -20.36
CA SER A 160 1.70 28.86 -21.75
C SER A 160 1.96 30.01 -22.72
N GLY A 161 2.19 31.23 -22.20
CA GLY A 161 2.33 32.46 -22.98
C GLY A 161 1.07 32.87 -23.76
N LYS A 162 -0.10 32.27 -23.48
CA LYS A 162 -1.35 32.50 -24.24
C LYS A 162 -2.40 33.20 -23.39
N ARG A 163 -3.16 34.08 -24.04
CA ARG A 163 -4.31 34.79 -23.44
C ARG A 163 -5.38 33.87 -22.83
N ARG A 164 -5.56 32.67 -23.38
CA ARG A 164 -6.62 31.73 -22.96
C ARG A 164 -6.41 31.18 -21.56
N ASP A 165 -5.16 31.11 -21.11
CA ASP A 165 -4.80 30.54 -19.80
C ASP A 165 -4.56 31.62 -18.73
N VAL A 166 -4.97 32.86 -19.03
CA VAL A 166 -4.90 34.00 -18.12
C VAL A 166 -5.97 33.81 -17.05
N SER A 167 -5.56 33.25 -15.92
CA SER A 167 -6.30 33.23 -14.67
C SER A 167 -5.45 33.84 -13.58
N GLU A 168 -6.12 34.38 -12.56
CA GLU A 168 -5.47 34.94 -11.37
C GLU A 168 -4.44 33.98 -10.77
N THR A 169 -4.84 32.72 -10.56
CA THR A 169 -3.99 31.65 -10.02
C THR A 169 -2.77 31.34 -10.88
N ASN A 170 -2.90 31.37 -12.21
CA ASN A 170 -1.80 31.07 -13.13
C ASN A 170 -0.79 32.21 -13.19
N ILE A 171 -1.27 33.45 -13.08
CA ILE A 171 -0.42 34.65 -13.04
C ILE A 171 0.37 34.68 -11.73
N GLU A 172 -0.30 34.43 -10.61
CA GLU A 172 0.35 34.32 -9.29
C GLU A 172 1.44 33.27 -9.30
N HIS A 173 1.10 32.04 -9.75
CA HIS A 173 2.06 30.96 -9.83
C HIS A 173 3.23 31.31 -10.76
N PHE A 174 2.97 31.94 -11.90
CA PHE A 174 4.00 32.37 -12.84
C PHE A 174 4.96 33.38 -12.21
N MET A 175 4.43 34.43 -11.57
CA MET A 175 5.24 35.43 -10.87
C MET A 175 6.05 34.82 -9.73
N GLN A 176 5.42 34.00 -8.88
CA GLN A 176 6.08 33.31 -7.75
C GLN A 176 7.16 32.32 -8.20
N SER A 177 6.98 31.69 -9.36
CA SER A 177 7.93 30.72 -9.92
C SER A 177 9.16 31.35 -10.57
N SER A 178 9.14 32.67 -10.78
CA SER A 178 10.22 33.40 -11.44
C SER A 178 11.47 33.54 -10.55
N ALA A 179 12.65 33.65 -11.17
CA ALA A 179 13.89 33.96 -10.48
C ALA A 179 13.86 35.31 -9.71
N PRO A 180 13.43 36.44 -10.30
CA PRO A 180 13.42 37.74 -9.61
C PRO A 180 12.48 37.80 -8.40
N TRP A 181 11.43 36.97 -8.36
CA TRP A 181 10.56 36.85 -7.18
C TRP A 181 11.31 36.37 -5.93
N LYS A 182 12.32 35.52 -6.10
CA LYS A 182 13.12 34.98 -4.99
C LYS A 182 14.14 35.99 -4.45
N GLU A 183 14.54 36.96 -5.28
CA GLU A 183 15.53 37.97 -4.91
C GLU A 183 14.84 39.19 -4.29
N ASP A 184 13.92 39.80 -5.02
CA ASP A 184 13.19 40.98 -4.56
C ASP A 184 11.78 41.03 -5.23
N PRO A 185 10.78 40.41 -4.59
CA PRO A 185 9.43 40.36 -5.15
C PRO A 185 8.80 41.75 -5.27
N ALA A 186 9.21 42.68 -4.41
CA ALA A 186 8.64 44.02 -4.39
C ALA A 186 9.08 44.83 -5.63
N THR A 187 10.38 44.96 -5.89
CA THR A 187 10.82 45.74 -7.05
C THR A 187 10.35 45.15 -8.38
N MET A 188 10.29 43.82 -8.47
CA MET A 188 9.73 43.10 -9.61
C MET A 188 8.26 43.47 -9.85
N LEU A 189 7.40 43.33 -8.83
CA LEU A 189 5.96 43.64 -8.93
C LEU A 189 5.72 45.10 -9.28
N LYS A 190 6.53 46.03 -8.74
CA LYS A 190 6.45 47.46 -9.08
C LYS A 190 6.72 47.72 -10.57
N VAL A 191 7.74 47.07 -11.14
CA VAL A 191 8.09 47.20 -12.56
C VAL A 191 6.98 46.61 -13.44
N GLU A 192 6.48 45.42 -13.09
CA GLU A 192 5.40 44.76 -13.84
C GLU A 192 4.09 45.55 -13.75
N ARG A 193 3.76 46.14 -12.59
CA ARG A 193 2.58 47.01 -12.41
C ARG A 193 2.57 48.20 -13.38
N VAL A 194 3.69 48.91 -13.51
CA VAL A 194 3.82 50.04 -14.44
C VAL A 194 3.75 49.56 -15.90
N ARG A 195 4.29 48.38 -16.18
CA ARG A 195 4.29 47.75 -17.52
C ARG A 195 2.87 47.35 -17.97
N TRP A 196 2.08 46.78 -17.06
CA TRP A 196 0.72 46.30 -17.32
C TRP A 196 -0.38 47.34 -17.14
N HIS A 197 -0.04 48.59 -16.80
CA HIS A 197 -1.03 49.65 -16.65
C HIS A 197 -1.86 49.81 -17.95
N PRO A 198 -3.21 49.81 -17.88
CA PRO A 198 -4.08 49.84 -19.06
C PRO A 198 -3.74 50.99 -20.02
N ASP A 199 -3.41 52.17 -19.51
CA ASP A 199 -2.97 53.33 -20.30
C ASP A 199 -1.66 53.08 -21.08
N LYS A 200 -0.66 52.43 -20.47
CA LYS A 200 0.62 52.12 -21.12
C LYS A 200 0.46 51.03 -22.18
N MET A 201 -0.38 50.05 -21.91
CA MET A 201 -0.74 49.00 -22.87
C MET A 201 -1.53 49.57 -24.04
N GLN A 202 -2.49 50.45 -23.77
CA GLN A 202 -3.25 51.16 -24.81
C GLN A 202 -2.36 52.09 -25.63
N GLN A 203 -1.42 52.82 -25.03
CA GLN A 203 -0.47 53.66 -25.77
C GLN A 203 0.44 52.85 -26.71
N ARG A 204 0.80 51.62 -26.33
CA ARG A 204 1.69 50.75 -27.11
C ARG A 204 0.99 49.98 -28.23
N PHE A 205 -0.25 49.57 -28.02
CA PHE A 205 -0.99 48.70 -28.95
C PHE A 205 -2.22 49.39 -29.59
N GLY A 206 -2.40 50.69 -29.32
CA GLY A 206 -3.64 51.50 -29.38
C GLY A 206 -4.51 51.59 -30.63
N GLN A 207 -4.33 50.71 -31.62
CA GLN A 207 -5.28 50.52 -32.72
C GLN A 207 -5.65 49.06 -33.01
N HIS A 208 -4.96 48.07 -32.42
CA HIS A 208 -5.14 46.64 -32.74
C HIS A 208 -5.64 45.80 -31.55
N VAL A 209 -5.97 46.43 -30.42
CA VAL A 209 -6.41 45.70 -29.22
C VAL A 209 -7.91 45.52 -29.22
N ASP A 210 -8.34 44.26 -29.38
CA ASP A 210 -9.72 43.87 -29.20
C ASP A 210 -10.20 44.12 -27.75
N THR A 211 -11.48 44.46 -27.58
CA THR A 211 -12.10 44.80 -26.28
C THR A 211 -11.90 43.67 -25.26
N GLN A 212 -11.93 42.43 -25.74
CA GLN A 212 -11.71 41.25 -24.92
C GLN A 212 -10.25 41.16 -24.44
N THR A 213 -9.29 41.59 -25.26
CA THR A 213 -7.86 41.63 -24.92
C THR A 213 -7.57 42.68 -23.86
N MET A 214 -8.20 43.86 -23.96
CA MET A 214 -8.12 44.88 -22.90
C MET A 214 -8.66 44.36 -21.56
N LYS A 215 -9.78 43.61 -21.56
CA LYS A 215 -10.29 42.99 -20.32
C LYS A 215 -9.27 42.03 -19.68
N SER A 216 -8.60 41.22 -20.48
CA SER A 216 -7.55 40.32 -20.00
C SER A 216 -6.33 41.08 -19.47
N VAL A 217 -5.93 42.18 -20.13
CA VAL A 217 -4.85 43.08 -19.65
C VAL A 217 -5.21 43.69 -18.30
N THR A 218 -6.43 44.21 -18.16
CA THR A 218 -6.91 44.76 -16.88
C THR A 218 -6.97 43.71 -15.78
N ALA A 219 -7.40 42.48 -16.09
CA ALA A 219 -7.39 41.37 -15.14
C ALA A 219 -5.97 41.05 -14.65
N VAL A 220 -4.99 41.01 -15.56
CA VAL A 220 -3.58 40.83 -15.21
C VAL A 220 -3.10 41.97 -14.29
N PHE A 221 -3.40 43.21 -14.66
CA PHE A 221 -3.04 44.37 -13.83
C PHE A 221 -3.63 44.29 -12.42
N GLN A 222 -4.93 43.95 -12.30
CA GLN A 222 -5.60 43.81 -11.00
C GLN A 222 -4.98 42.70 -10.14
N THR A 223 -4.62 41.57 -10.74
CA THR A 223 -3.93 40.50 -10.01
C THR A 223 -2.55 40.96 -9.52
N ILE A 224 -1.76 41.62 -10.37
CA ILE A 224 -0.44 42.14 -9.98
C ILE A 224 -0.56 43.23 -8.89
N ASP A 225 -1.56 44.11 -9.00
CA ASP A 225 -1.83 45.18 -8.02
C ASP A 225 -2.21 44.57 -6.65
N ARG A 226 -3.06 43.53 -6.65
CA ARG A 226 -3.38 42.77 -5.43
C ARG A 226 -2.15 42.11 -4.81
N MET A 227 -1.34 41.41 -5.61
CA MET A 227 -0.11 40.77 -5.14
C MET A 227 0.88 41.80 -4.57
N TRP A 228 0.95 42.98 -5.16
CA TRP A 228 1.77 44.09 -4.68
C TRP A 228 1.27 44.61 -3.33
N ASP A 229 -0.04 44.83 -3.19
CA ASP A 229 -0.65 45.28 -1.92
C ASP A 229 -0.50 44.22 -0.81
N GLU A 230 -0.54 42.93 -1.12
CA GLU A 230 -0.27 41.84 -0.16
C GLU A 230 1.20 41.74 0.26
N SER A 231 2.13 42.20 -0.59
CA SER A 231 3.58 42.16 -0.33
C SER A 231 4.12 43.35 0.48
N ARG A 232 3.28 44.37 0.73
CA ARG A 232 3.65 45.64 1.35
C ARG A 232 3.21 45.72 2.82
#